data_AF-A0A0P0M0Y6-F1
#
_entry.id   AF-A0A0P0M0Y6-F1
#
_cell.length_a   1.000
_cell.length_b   1.000
_cell.length_c   1.000
_cell.angle_alpha   90.00
_cell.angle_beta   90.00
_cell.angle_gamma   90.00
#
_symmetry.space_group_name_H-M   'P 1'
#
loop_
_entity.id
_entity.type
_entity.pdbx_description
1 polymer ?
#
loop_
_entity_poly.entity_id
_entity_poly.type
_entity_poly.pdbx_seq_one_letter_code
_entity_poly.pdbx_strand_id
1 'polypeptide(L)'
;MKKVIIQGTGLQKKIFYTALYHTMVQPNTMSDVNGEYMAADYTTRKVADNEVHYSTFSLWDTFRAAHPLYTLLHTDRIPDFIKSMMRQYDYYGYLPVWQLWGQDNYCMIGNHSIPVIVDAVLKGVAGVDAEKAYEAVHSSSIVSHPNSPFEVWEKYGYMPEDIQTQSVSITLEQAFDDWCVALLARKLGKEEDYGRFMKRSAFYRNLFNAETKFFQPKNKKGEWMEPFDPYKYGANGGYPFTEGNAWQYFWYVPQNIPDLISLTGGNKAFTAKLDTFFTVNHQSGELNDNASDFVGQYAHGNEPSHHVAYLYACAGEPWKTQKYVAHIMNELYNDSSSGYAGNDDCGEMSAWYVFGALGFYPVNPVSGKYIIGTPMLEEAVIQLPDGKTFTIKAPRKEHNEIYIRSMKLNGKKYTKNYITHQDIMNGGTLEFVMTASPGK
;
A
#
# COMPACT_ATOMS: atom_id res chain seq x y z
N MET A 1 -11.49 -5.28 18.02
CA MET A 1 -11.09 -6.63 18.48
C MET A 1 -12.01 -7.75 18.01
N LYS A 2 -13.31 -7.79 18.35
CA LYS A 2 -14.24 -8.89 17.93
C LYS A 2 -14.48 -9.02 16.42
N LYS A 3 -13.98 -8.08 15.59
CA LYS A 3 -14.12 -8.09 14.13
C LYS A 3 -13.31 -9.21 13.46
N VAL A 4 -12.27 -9.73 14.13
CA VAL A 4 -11.51 -10.91 13.69
C VAL A 4 -11.30 -11.83 14.88
N ILE A 5 -11.76 -13.07 14.78
CA ILE A 5 -11.62 -14.08 15.84
C ILE A 5 -10.56 -15.08 15.40
N ILE A 6 -9.51 -15.28 16.19
CA ILE A 6 -8.35 -16.09 15.79
C ILE A 6 -8.08 -17.28 16.73
N GLN A 7 -7.55 -18.36 16.14
CA GLN A 7 -6.91 -19.48 16.83
C GLN A 7 -5.42 -19.53 16.47
N GLY A 8 -4.60 -19.73 17.50
CA GLY A 8 -3.14 -19.65 17.44
C GLY A 8 -2.55 -19.64 18.86
N THR A 9 -1.23 -19.54 18.95
CA THR A 9 -0.51 -19.52 20.23
C THR A 9 -0.85 -18.27 21.06
N GLY A 10 -0.53 -18.29 22.36
CA GLY A 10 -0.70 -17.13 23.23
C GLY A 10 0.07 -15.89 22.72
N LEU A 11 1.31 -16.10 22.25
CA LEU A 11 2.14 -15.05 21.67
C LEU A 11 1.53 -14.48 20.39
N GLN A 12 1.10 -15.35 19.46
CA GLN A 12 0.45 -14.92 18.21
C GLN A 12 -0.81 -14.10 18.49
N LYS A 13 -1.62 -14.51 19.48
CA LYS A 13 -2.81 -13.75 19.88
C LYS A 13 -2.45 -12.37 20.44
N LYS A 14 -1.41 -12.28 21.28
CA LYS A 14 -0.94 -11.01 21.84
C LYS A 14 -0.49 -10.07 20.73
N ILE A 15 0.41 -10.50 19.85
CA ILE A 15 0.90 -9.65 18.75
C ILE A 15 -0.23 -9.27 17.79
N PHE A 16 -1.04 -10.24 17.34
CA PHE A 16 -2.14 -9.98 16.41
C PHE A 16 -3.16 -8.98 16.97
N TYR A 17 -3.58 -9.15 18.22
CA TYR A 17 -4.56 -8.25 18.81
C TYR A 17 -3.96 -6.89 19.20
N THR A 18 -2.67 -6.81 19.56
CA THR A 18 -1.99 -5.51 19.71
C THR A 18 -1.93 -4.77 18.38
N ALA A 19 -1.50 -5.43 17.30
CA ALA A 19 -1.47 -4.85 15.96
C ALA A 19 -2.87 -4.40 15.53
N LEU A 20 -3.87 -5.28 15.65
CA LEU A 20 -5.25 -4.95 15.30
C LEU A 20 -5.79 -3.75 16.12
N TYR A 21 -5.39 -3.63 17.39
CA TYR A 21 -5.72 -2.45 18.21
C TYR A 21 -5.06 -1.19 17.65
N HIS A 22 -3.77 -1.21 17.32
CA HIS A 22 -3.08 -0.05 16.76
C HIS A 22 -3.66 0.40 15.42
N THR A 23 -4.21 -0.49 14.60
CA THR A 23 -4.94 -0.07 13.37
C THR A 23 -6.25 0.69 13.66
N MET A 24 -6.75 0.66 14.89
CA MET A 24 -8.07 1.18 15.28
C MET A 24 -8.01 2.42 16.19
N VAL A 25 -6.82 2.95 16.51
CA VAL A 25 -6.70 4.16 17.35
C VAL A 25 -6.82 5.45 16.54
N GLN A 26 -6.70 5.37 15.22
CA GLN A 26 -6.87 6.43 14.21
C GLN A 26 -7.48 5.83 12.92
N PRO A 27 -7.99 6.63 11.97
CA PRO A 27 -8.16 8.09 11.96
C PRO A 27 -8.96 8.63 13.15
N ASN A 28 -8.63 9.85 13.58
CA ASN A 28 -9.15 10.44 14.83
C ASN A 28 -10.42 11.25 14.57
N THR A 29 -11.44 11.05 15.41
CA THR A 29 -12.64 11.90 15.41
C THR A 29 -12.26 13.33 15.76
N MET A 30 -12.66 14.28 14.93
CA MET A 30 -12.37 15.70 15.07
C MET A 30 -13.62 16.56 15.24
N SER A 31 -14.78 16.12 14.73
CA SER A 31 -16.04 16.80 14.99
C SER A 31 -16.54 16.57 16.42
N ASP A 32 -17.04 17.62 17.05
CA ASP A 32 -17.73 17.58 18.33
C ASP A 32 -19.09 16.85 18.21
N VAL A 33 -19.70 16.54 19.35
CA VAL A 33 -21.01 15.85 19.43
C VAL A 33 -22.15 16.58 18.72
N ASN A 34 -22.00 17.88 18.49
CA ASN A 34 -22.97 18.70 17.75
C ASN A 34 -22.68 18.72 16.23
N GLY A 35 -21.67 18.00 15.76
CA GLY A 35 -21.22 17.93 14.37
C GLY A 35 -20.26 19.04 13.94
N GLU A 36 -19.91 19.99 14.81
CA GLU A 36 -19.00 21.10 14.47
C GLU A 36 -17.54 20.65 14.46
N TYR A 37 -16.74 21.20 13.56
CA TYR A 37 -15.31 20.95 13.45
C TYR A 37 -14.59 22.15 12.82
N MET A 38 -13.27 22.25 13.00
CA MET A 38 -12.43 23.22 12.29
C MET A 38 -12.01 22.65 10.94
N ALA A 39 -12.38 23.31 9.85
CA ALA A 39 -12.04 22.92 8.49
C ALA A 39 -10.62 23.36 8.09
N ALA A 40 -10.16 22.91 6.92
CA ALA A 40 -8.81 23.20 6.40
C ALA A 40 -8.57 24.68 6.07
N ASP A 41 -9.63 25.50 5.95
CA ASP A 41 -9.56 26.96 5.83
C ASP A 41 -9.62 27.68 7.19
N TYR A 42 -9.50 26.93 8.28
CA TYR A 42 -9.56 27.39 9.68
C TYR A 42 -10.92 27.95 10.12
N THR A 43 -11.98 27.72 9.34
CA THR A 43 -13.35 28.10 9.73
C THR A 43 -14.08 26.96 10.44
N THR A 44 -14.99 27.31 11.35
CA THR A 44 -15.90 26.32 11.95
C THR A 44 -16.96 25.92 10.92
N ARG A 45 -17.08 24.62 10.68
CA ARG A 45 -18.10 24.01 9.82
C ARG A 45 -18.82 22.92 10.57
N LYS A 46 -19.91 22.41 10.00
CA LYS A 46 -20.75 21.39 10.62
C LYS A 46 -21.07 20.27 9.63
N VAL A 47 -20.89 19.02 10.06
CA VAL A 47 -21.30 17.82 9.30
C VAL A 47 -22.79 17.51 9.51
N ALA A 48 -23.37 16.63 8.70
CA ALA A 48 -24.75 16.17 8.91
C ALA A 48 -24.87 15.32 10.20
N ASP A 49 -26.08 15.21 10.76
CA ASP A 49 -26.33 14.56 12.05
C ASP A 49 -25.87 13.08 12.13
N ASN A 50 -25.71 12.40 10.99
CA ASN A 50 -25.28 11.01 10.88
C ASN A 50 -23.86 10.86 10.30
N GLU A 51 -23.07 11.92 10.30
CA GLU A 51 -21.70 11.94 9.80
C GLU A 51 -20.73 12.32 10.91
N VAL A 52 -19.49 11.88 10.75
CA VAL A 52 -18.37 12.27 11.61
C VAL A 52 -17.26 12.88 10.75
N HIS A 53 -16.64 13.96 11.23
CA HIS A 53 -15.40 14.44 10.62
C HIS A 53 -14.20 13.79 11.29
N TYR A 54 -13.31 13.24 10.47
CA TYR A 54 -12.06 12.62 10.89
C TYR A 54 -10.85 13.39 10.36
N SER A 55 -9.73 13.25 11.05
CA SER A 55 -8.40 13.73 10.67
C SER A 55 -7.35 12.66 11.03
N THR A 56 -6.05 12.97 10.90
CA THR A 56 -4.92 12.05 11.11
C THR A 56 -4.88 11.01 9.99
N PHE A 57 -4.62 11.52 8.78
CA PHE A 57 -4.47 10.70 7.58
C PHE A 57 -2.98 10.68 7.19
N SER A 58 -2.26 9.66 7.66
CA SER A 58 -0.85 9.40 7.32
C SER A 58 -0.79 8.63 6.00
N LEU A 59 -1.14 9.31 4.91
CA LEU A 59 -1.59 8.64 3.69
C LEU A 59 -0.48 8.03 2.87
N TRP A 60 0.77 8.47 3.02
CA TRP A 60 1.91 7.82 2.36
C TRP A 60 2.16 6.41 2.91
N ASP A 61 1.72 6.13 4.13
CA ASP A 61 1.82 4.81 4.75
C ASP A 61 0.50 4.05 4.56
N THR A 62 -0.57 4.64 5.12
CA THR A 62 -1.83 3.94 5.38
C THR A 62 -2.61 3.54 4.12
N PHE A 63 -2.32 4.10 2.94
CA PHE A 63 -2.98 3.64 1.71
C PHE A 63 -2.56 2.23 1.30
N ARG A 64 -1.41 1.75 1.79
CA ARG A 64 -0.77 0.49 1.39
C ARG A 64 -1.48 -0.71 2.00
N ALA A 65 -1.72 -0.71 3.32
CA ALA A 65 -2.42 -1.79 4.02
C ALA A 65 -3.53 -1.31 4.96
N ALA A 66 -3.35 -0.23 5.73
CA ALA A 66 -4.34 0.17 6.74
C ALA A 66 -5.72 0.50 6.13
N HIS A 67 -5.79 1.34 5.10
CA HIS A 67 -7.02 1.65 4.38
C HIS A 67 -7.64 0.42 3.69
N PRO A 68 -6.89 -0.43 2.98
CA PRO A 68 -7.38 -1.72 2.51
C PRO A 68 -7.95 -2.61 3.63
N LEU A 69 -7.36 -2.61 4.83
CA LEU A 69 -7.88 -3.35 5.98
C LEU A 69 -9.20 -2.76 6.46
N TYR A 70 -9.34 -1.43 6.48
CA TYR A 70 -10.59 -0.75 6.81
C TYR A 70 -11.72 -1.13 5.85
N THR A 71 -11.42 -1.39 4.58
CA THR A 71 -12.42 -1.90 3.61
C THR A 71 -13.00 -3.26 3.95
N LEU A 72 -12.30 -4.06 4.75
CA LEU A 72 -12.79 -5.35 5.25
C LEU A 72 -13.47 -5.20 6.62
N LEU A 73 -12.87 -4.40 7.51
CA LEU A 73 -13.23 -4.41 8.93
C LEU A 73 -14.11 -3.23 9.32
N HIS A 74 -13.96 -2.05 8.72
CA HIS A 74 -14.58 -0.79 9.16
C HIS A 74 -15.43 -0.15 8.05
N THR A 75 -16.19 -0.97 7.34
CA THR A 75 -17.05 -0.54 6.22
C THR A 75 -18.01 0.57 6.61
N ASP A 76 -18.39 0.65 7.88
CA ASP A 76 -19.22 1.69 8.47
C ASP A 76 -18.56 3.08 8.52
N ARG A 77 -17.22 3.16 8.60
CA ARG A 77 -16.47 4.42 8.76
C ARG A 77 -15.88 4.98 7.48
N ILE A 78 -15.69 4.12 6.48
CA ILE A 78 -15.08 4.54 5.21
C ILE A 78 -15.78 5.76 4.59
N PRO A 79 -17.14 5.84 4.56
CA PRO A 79 -17.80 7.01 4.00
C PRO A 79 -17.40 8.32 4.67
N ASP A 80 -17.23 8.31 6.00
CA ASP A 80 -16.82 9.48 6.77
C ASP A 80 -15.35 9.84 6.56
N PHE A 81 -14.47 8.84 6.38
CA PHE A 81 -13.07 9.09 5.99
C PHE A 81 -13.00 9.75 4.62
N ILE A 82 -13.69 9.20 3.62
CA ILE A 82 -13.71 9.76 2.26
C ILE A 82 -14.29 11.17 2.24
N LYS A 83 -15.42 11.40 2.92
CA LYS A 83 -16.01 12.75 3.04
C LYS A 83 -15.09 13.72 3.76
N SER A 84 -14.32 13.26 4.76
CA SER A 84 -13.36 14.11 5.46
C SER A 84 -12.19 14.54 4.58
N MET A 85 -11.67 13.63 3.74
CA MET A 85 -10.67 13.97 2.71
C MET A 85 -11.25 14.95 1.67
N MET A 86 -12.47 14.70 1.20
CA MET A 86 -13.15 15.59 0.24
C MET A 86 -13.42 16.99 0.81
N ARG A 87 -13.73 17.13 2.11
CA ARG A 87 -13.89 18.44 2.75
C ARG A 87 -12.60 19.26 2.69
N GLN A 88 -11.41 18.64 2.76
CA GLN A 88 -10.18 19.38 2.53
C GLN A 88 -10.11 19.88 1.08
N TYR A 89 -10.45 19.06 0.09
CA TYR A 89 -10.54 19.52 -1.30
C TYR A 89 -11.47 20.74 -1.43
N ASP A 90 -12.67 20.68 -0.85
CA ASP A 90 -13.66 21.76 -0.95
C ASP A 90 -13.19 23.11 -0.36
N TYR A 91 -12.37 23.07 0.71
CA TYR A 91 -11.99 24.26 1.47
C TYR A 91 -10.52 24.68 1.29
N TYR A 92 -9.67 23.80 0.77
CA TYR A 92 -8.24 24.01 0.60
C TYR A 92 -7.80 23.99 -0.87
N GLY A 93 -8.54 23.26 -1.73
CA GLY A 93 -8.34 23.22 -3.18
C GLY A 93 -7.78 21.90 -3.74
N TYR A 94 -7.24 21.02 -2.89
CA TYR A 94 -6.79 19.66 -3.25
C TYR A 94 -6.95 18.70 -2.07
N LEU A 95 -6.99 17.42 -2.38
CA LEU A 95 -7.10 16.33 -1.41
C LEU A 95 -5.87 16.27 -0.48
N PRO A 96 -6.00 15.67 0.72
CA PRO A 96 -4.87 15.54 1.64
C PRO A 96 -3.69 14.75 1.10
N VAL A 97 -2.49 15.29 1.32
CA VAL A 97 -1.21 14.58 1.20
C VAL A 97 -0.87 13.93 2.56
N TRP A 98 -0.76 14.73 3.63
CA TRP A 98 -0.80 14.26 5.01
C TRP A 98 -1.72 15.16 5.83
N GLN A 99 -2.74 14.59 6.47
CA GLN A 99 -3.63 15.43 7.28
C GLN A 99 -3.35 15.30 8.77
N LEU A 100 -3.02 16.42 9.42
CA LEU A 100 -2.92 16.54 10.88
C LEU A 100 -3.88 17.61 11.38
N TRP A 101 -4.73 17.26 12.36
CA TRP A 101 -5.64 18.20 13.00
C TRP A 101 -6.47 19.07 12.01
N GLY A 102 -7.01 18.43 10.97
CA GLY A 102 -7.91 19.03 9.97
C GLY A 102 -7.22 19.81 8.85
N GLN A 103 -5.89 19.84 8.80
CA GLN A 103 -5.11 20.57 7.78
C GLN A 103 -3.96 19.73 7.23
N ASP A 104 -3.46 20.11 6.05
CA ASP A 104 -2.33 19.45 5.41
C ASP A 104 -0.99 19.90 6.01
N ASN A 105 -0.04 18.98 6.14
CA ASN A 105 1.36 19.30 6.47
C ASN A 105 2.35 18.85 5.38
N TYR A 106 1.86 18.32 4.26
CA TYR A 106 2.60 17.91 3.06
C TYR A 106 3.52 16.68 3.19
N CYS A 107 3.52 16.01 4.33
CA CYS A 107 4.22 14.74 4.54
C CYS A 107 3.57 13.59 3.72
N MET A 108 4.23 12.72 3.00
CA MET A 108 5.61 12.71 2.54
C MET A 108 5.63 13.18 1.08
N ILE A 109 5.28 12.28 0.15
CA ILE A 109 5.19 12.51 -1.29
C ILE A 109 3.91 11.88 -1.84
N GLY A 110 3.61 12.15 -3.12
CA GLY A 110 2.44 11.61 -3.80
C GLY A 110 1.12 12.22 -3.34
N ASN A 111 0.02 11.72 -3.89
CA ASN A 111 -1.33 12.22 -3.64
C ASN A 111 -2.23 11.08 -3.15
N HIS A 112 -1.80 10.42 -2.08
CA HIS A 112 -2.30 9.10 -1.68
C HIS A 112 -3.70 9.07 -1.04
N SER A 113 -4.37 10.22 -0.92
CA SER A 113 -5.85 10.23 -0.79
C SER A 113 -6.53 9.59 -2.00
N ILE A 114 -5.95 9.73 -3.19
CA ILE A 114 -6.51 9.22 -4.45
C ILE A 114 -6.74 7.70 -4.41
N PRO A 115 -5.73 6.84 -4.15
CA PRO A 115 -5.95 5.40 -4.07
C PRO A 115 -6.97 5.01 -3.01
N VAL A 116 -7.02 5.69 -1.86
CA VAL A 116 -8.00 5.41 -0.80
C VAL A 116 -9.44 5.67 -1.27
N ILE A 117 -9.68 6.82 -1.91
CA ILE A 117 -10.99 7.21 -2.45
C ILE A 117 -11.39 6.27 -3.60
N VAL A 118 -10.48 6.03 -4.53
CA VAL A 118 -10.74 5.19 -5.71
C VAL A 118 -11.04 3.75 -5.30
N ASP A 119 -10.30 3.19 -4.33
CA ASP A 119 -10.55 1.85 -3.80
C ASP A 119 -11.98 1.74 -3.22
N ALA A 120 -12.39 2.70 -2.39
CA ALA A 120 -13.73 2.74 -1.82
C ALA A 120 -14.82 2.80 -2.91
N VAL A 121 -14.64 3.63 -3.94
CA VAL A 121 -15.59 3.77 -5.05
C VAL A 121 -15.64 2.50 -5.93
N LEU A 122 -14.49 1.87 -6.20
CA LEU A 122 -14.44 0.64 -6.99
C LEU A 122 -15.05 -0.55 -6.24
N LYS A 123 -14.85 -0.63 -4.92
CA LYS A 123 -15.48 -1.64 -4.05
C LYS A 123 -16.97 -1.37 -3.77
N GLY A 124 -17.49 -0.21 -4.19
CA GLY A 124 -18.91 0.12 -4.06
C GLY A 124 -19.34 0.45 -2.63
N VAL A 125 -18.46 1.09 -1.85
CA VAL A 125 -18.79 1.56 -0.51
C VAL A 125 -19.99 2.51 -0.57
N ALA A 126 -21.05 2.19 0.17
CA ALA A 126 -22.27 2.98 0.22
C ALA A 126 -22.02 4.36 0.85
N GLY A 127 -22.69 5.40 0.36
CA GLY A 127 -22.56 6.76 0.90
C GLY A 127 -21.38 7.58 0.37
N VAL A 128 -20.63 7.04 -0.60
CA VAL A 128 -19.60 7.78 -1.36
C VAL A 128 -20.17 8.14 -2.74
N ASP A 129 -20.28 9.43 -3.03
CA ASP A 129 -20.71 9.94 -4.35
C ASP A 129 -19.53 9.86 -5.33
N ALA A 130 -19.66 8.97 -6.33
CA ALA A 130 -18.58 8.69 -7.26
C ALA A 130 -18.24 9.87 -8.19
N GLU A 131 -19.22 10.69 -8.58
CA GLU A 131 -18.98 11.86 -9.45
C GLU A 131 -18.27 12.97 -8.66
N LYS A 132 -18.70 13.24 -7.42
CA LYS A 132 -18.01 14.19 -6.54
C LYS A 132 -16.61 13.72 -6.14
N ALA A 133 -16.46 12.43 -5.85
CA ALA A 133 -15.15 11.83 -5.61
C ALA A 133 -14.23 12.03 -6.82
N TYR A 134 -14.76 11.85 -8.04
CA TYR A 134 -14.00 12.09 -9.26
C TYR A 134 -13.60 13.54 -9.44
N GLU A 135 -14.47 14.51 -9.16
CA GLU A 135 -14.14 15.94 -9.21
C GLU A 135 -12.91 16.26 -8.34
N ALA A 136 -12.93 15.84 -7.08
CA ALA A 136 -11.83 16.05 -6.14
C ALA A 136 -10.54 15.34 -6.57
N VAL A 137 -10.64 14.07 -6.98
CA VAL A 137 -9.51 13.24 -7.44
C VAL A 137 -8.89 13.81 -8.71
N HIS A 138 -9.71 14.16 -9.70
CA HIS A 138 -9.28 14.75 -10.96
C HIS A 138 -8.58 16.09 -10.72
N SER A 139 -9.23 17.00 -10.01
CA SER A 139 -8.69 18.34 -9.72
C SER A 139 -7.35 18.26 -8.98
N SER A 140 -7.24 17.40 -7.97
CA SER A 140 -5.99 17.17 -7.22
C SER A 140 -4.88 16.53 -8.07
N SER A 141 -5.21 16.05 -9.27
CA SER A 141 -4.25 15.43 -10.20
C SER A 141 -3.89 16.33 -11.39
N ILE A 142 -4.41 17.56 -11.43
CA ILE A 142 -4.13 18.53 -12.50
C ILE A 142 -3.80 19.94 -12.00
N VAL A 143 -4.20 20.31 -10.78
CA VAL A 143 -3.86 21.59 -10.16
C VAL A 143 -2.55 21.45 -9.40
N SER A 144 -1.50 22.08 -9.90
CA SER A 144 -0.17 21.97 -9.29
C SER A 144 -0.12 22.56 -7.88
N HIS A 145 0.57 21.84 -6.99
CA HIS A 145 0.79 22.20 -5.59
C HIS A 145 2.17 21.67 -5.13
N PRO A 146 2.62 21.89 -3.87
CA PRO A 146 3.91 21.40 -3.41
C PRO A 146 4.13 19.91 -3.73
N ASN A 147 5.33 19.59 -4.22
CA ASN A 147 5.76 18.27 -4.67
C ASN A 147 4.98 17.66 -5.86
N SER A 148 4.02 18.38 -6.46
CA SER A 148 3.20 17.93 -7.59
C SER A 148 3.13 18.97 -8.72
N PRO A 149 4.25 19.30 -9.40
CA PRO A 149 4.23 20.20 -10.55
C PRO A 149 3.69 19.48 -11.80
N PHE A 150 2.37 19.42 -11.99
CA PHE A 150 1.73 18.65 -13.05
C PHE A 150 2.05 19.13 -14.47
N GLU A 151 2.37 20.41 -14.66
CA GLU A 151 2.84 20.91 -15.96
C GLU A 151 4.24 20.36 -16.30
N VAL A 152 5.11 20.19 -15.29
CA VAL A 152 6.42 19.53 -15.45
C VAL A 152 6.20 18.04 -15.71
N TRP A 153 5.34 17.40 -14.92
CA TRP A 153 5.00 15.98 -15.05
C TRP A 153 4.57 15.61 -16.47
N GLU A 154 3.61 16.34 -17.05
CA GLU A 154 3.10 16.05 -18.39
C GLU A 154 4.04 16.49 -19.51
N LYS A 155 4.83 17.55 -19.30
CA LYS A 155 5.82 18.02 -20.29
C LYS A 155 6.95 17.01 -20.49
N TYR A 156 7.48 16.46 -19.41
CA TYR A 156 8.66 15.57 -19.46
C TYR A 156 8.29 14.08 -19.44
N GLY A 157 7.14 13.73 -18.89
CA GLY A 157 6.77 12.34 -18.66
C GLY A 157 7.53 11.70 -17.49
N TYR A 158 8.16 12.51 -16.63
CA TYR A 158 8.85 12.14 -15.39
C TYR A 158 9.11 13.42 -14.59
N MET A 159 9.49 13.31 -13.32
CA MET A 159 10.01 14.45 -12.55
C MET A 159 11.51 14.60 -12.80
N PRO A 160 12.02 15.69 -13.39
CA PRO A 160 13.46 15.89 -13.49
C PRO A 160 14.06 16.31 -12.15
N GLU A 161 15.14 15.67 -11.68
CA GLU A 161 15.72 15.92 -10.34
C GLU A 161 16.25 17.35 -10.17
N ASP A 162 16.71 17.99 -11.25
CA ASP A 162 17.15 19.41 -11.26
C ASP A 162 15.99 20.42 -11.28
N ILE A 163 14.73 19.94 -11.20
CA ILE A 163 13.51 20.74 -11.07
C ILE A 163 12.74 20.37 -9.80
N GLN A 164 12.52 19.06 -9.58
CA GLN A 164 11.78 18.50 -8.46
C GLN A 164 12.64 17.39 -7.83
N THR A 165 13.10 17.61 -6.61
CA THR A 165 13.85 16.59 -5.84
C THR A 165 12.93 15.45 -5.40
N GLN A 166 13.48 14.33 -4.95
CA GLN A 166 12.77 13.07 -4.72
C GLN A 166 12.14 12.53 -6.02
N SER A 167 12.76 12.88 -7.16
CA SER A 167 12.18 12.74 -8.49
C SER A 167 11.75 11.32 -8.83
N VAL A 168 12.57 10.32 -8.49
CA VAL A 168 12.32 8.93 -8.87
C VAL A 168 11.19 8.37 -8.03
N SER A 169 11.21 8.59 -6.71
CA SER A 169 10.12 8.19 -5.81
C SER A 169 8.80 8.83 -6.21
N ILE A 170 8.77 10.17 -6.39
CA ILE A 170 7.57 10.88 -6.86
C ILE A 170 7.09 10.34 -8.21
N THR A 171 7.99 10.09 -9.17
CA THR A 171 7.60 9.54 -10.49
C THR A 171 6.94 8.17 -10.38
N LEU A 172 7.43 7.29 -9.50
CA LEU A 172 6.87 5.95 -9.32
C LEU A 172 5.52 5.99 -8.60
N GLU A 173 5.42 6.77 -7.53
CA GLU A 173 4.22 6.87 -6.70
C GLU A 173 3.10 7.68 -7.37
N GLN A 174 3.42 8.80 -8.01
CA GLN A 174 2.45 9.58 -8.79
C GLN A 174 1.93 8.79 -10.01
N ALA A 175 2.77 7.96 -10.64
CA ALA A 175 2.30 7.10 -11.73
C ALA A 175 1.30 6.03 -11.23
N PHE A 176 1.42 5.59 -9.98
CA PHE A 176 0.41 4.74 -9.35
C PHE A 176 -0.87 5.53 -9.03
N ASP A 177 -0.77 6.74 -8.48
CA ASP A 177 -1.94 7.59 -8.22
C ASP A 177 -2.70 7.89 -9.52
N ASP A 178 -2.00 8.21 -10.61
CA ASP A 178 -2.58 8.45 -11.94
C ASP A 178 -3.29 7.20 -12.49
N TRP A 179 -2.77 6.00 -12.21
CA TRP A 179 -3.48 4.77 -12.55
C TRP A 179 -4.82 4.67 -11.83
N CYS A 180 -4.88 5.07 -10.57
CA CYS A 180 -6.11 5.11 -9.78
C CYS A 180 -7.12 6.12 -10.37
N VAL A 181 -6.66 7.32 -10.75
CA VAL A 181 -7.52 8.32 -11.43
C VAL A 181 -8.13 7.73 -12.70
N ALA A 182 -7.32 7.06 -13.52
CA ALA A 182 -7.79 6.45 -14.75
C ALA A 182 -8.84 5.36 -14.50
N LEU A 183 -8.66 4.53 -13.46
CA LEU A 183 -9.66 3.53 -13.11
C LEU A 183 -11.01 4.14 -12.72
N LEU A 184 -10.99 5.25 -11.98
CA LEU A 184 -12.21 5.98 -11.62
C LEU A 184 -12.84 6.64 -12.85
N ALA A 185 -12.05 7.28 -13.70
CA ALA A 185 -12.51 7.85 -14.97
C ALA A 185 -13.22 6.80 -15.83
N ARG A 186 -12.62 5.61 -15.98
CA ARG A 186 -13.21 4.49 -16.71
C ARG A 186 -14.51 3.99 -16.07
N LYS A 187 -14.59 3.90 -14.74
CA LYS A 187 -15.82 3.52 -14.04
C LYS A 187 -16.98 4.46 -14.37
N LEU A 188 -16.69 5.75 -14.58
CA LEU A 188 -17.67 6.80 -14.88
C LEU A 188 -17.84 7.09 -16.38
N GLY A 189 -17.18 6.33 -17.27
CA GLY A 189 -17.28 6.52 -18.72
C GLY A 189 -16.59 7.79 -19.25
N LYS A 190 -15.61 8.33 -18.51
CA LYS A 190 -14.83 9.51 -18.89
C LYS A 190 -13.59 9.09 -19.69
N GLU A 191 -13.80 8.69 -20.94
CA GLU A 191 -12.79 8.02 -21.78
C GLU A 191 -11.57 8.89 -22.12
N GLU A 192 -11.75 10.20 -22.31
CA GLU A 192 -10.62 11.12 -22.56
C GLU A 192 -9.67 11.17 -21.36
N ASP A 193 -10.22 11.33 -20.16
CA ASP A 193 -9.46 11.32 -18.92
C ASP A 193 -8.83 9.95 -18.66
N TYR A 194 -9.57 8.86 -18.91
CA TYR A 194 -9.00 7.51 -18.84
C TYR A 194 -7.74 7.38 -19.70
N GLY A 195 -7.79 7.86 -20.96
CA GLY A 195 -6.65 7.86 -21.87
C GLY A 195 -5.48 8.71 -21.35
N ARG A 196 -5.77 9.93 -20.88
CA ARG A 196 -4.75 10.85 -20.32
C ARG A 196 -4.03 10.23 -19.11
N PHE A 197 -4.78 9.77 -18.12
CA PHE A 197 -4.23 9.26 -16.87
C PHE A 197 -3.60 7.86 -17.05
N MET A 198 -4.06 7.04 -18.02
CA MET A 198 -3.32 5.84 -18.40
C MET A 198 -1.97 6.12 -19.02
N LYS A 199 -1.87 7.12 -19.90
CA LYS A 199 -0.58 7.53 -20.42
C LYS A 199 0.37 7.96 -19.29
N ARG A 200 -0.12 8.79 -18.35
CA ARG A 200 0.68 9.24 -17.21
C ARG A 200 1.08 8.11 -16.26
N SER A 201 0.21 7.12 -16.05
CA SER A 201 0.55 5.96 -15.21
C SER A 201 1.71 5.10 -15.72
N ALA A 202 2.07 5.25 -17.00
CA ALA A 202 3.18 4.55 -17.63
C ALA A 202 4.51 5.34 -17.58
N PHE A 203 4.51 6.53 -16.97
CA PHE A 203 5.68 7.42 -16.92
C PHE A 203 6.87 6.86 -16.14
N TYR A 204 6.67 5.88 -15.26
CA TYR A 204 7.77 5.13 -14.62
C TYR A 204 8.78 4.60 -15.65
N ARG A 205 8.34 4.22 -16.86
CA ARG A 205 9.20 3.74 -17.94
C ARG A 205 10.25 4.75 -18.37
N ASN A 206 9.96 6.05 -18.27
CA ASN A 206 10.86 7.10 -18.73
C ASN A 206 12.10 7.24 -17.84
N LEU A 207 12.05 6.72 -16.61
CA LEU A 207 13.19 6.63 -15.70
C LEU A 207 13.83 5.24 -15.64
N PHE A 208 13.34 4.25 -16.39
CA PHE A 208 13.97 2.93 -16.43
C PHE A 208 15.24 2.98 -17.30
N ASN A 209 16.41 2.84 -16.68
CA ASN A 209 17.67 2.71 -17.40
C ASN A 209 17.90 1.25 -17.79
N ALA A 210 17.93 0.96 -19.10
CA ALA A 210 18.07 -0.40 -19.62
C ALA A 210 19.45 -1.03 -19.38
N GLU A 211 20.51 -0.23 -19.19
CA GLU A 211 21.87 -0.71 -18.92
C GLU A 211 21.99 -1.22 -17.49
N THR A 212 21.57 -0.42 -16.52
CA THR A 212 21.65 -0.78 -15.09
C THR A 212 20.45 -1.58 -14.60
N LYS A 213 19.33 -1.53 -15.34
CA LYS A 213 18.03 -2.10 -14.96
C LYS A 213 17.53 -1.58 -13.61
N PHE A 214 17.66 -0.28 -13.40
CA PHE A 214 17.08 0.45 -12.28
C PHE A 214 16.27 1.65 -12.78
N PHE A 215 15.36 2.11 -11.93
CA PHE A 215 14.84 3.47 -12.08
C PHE A 215 15.92 4.44 -11.61
N GLN A 216 16.28 5.39 -12.47
CA GLN A 216 17.37 6.34 -12.23
C GLN A 216 16.90 7.78 -12.50
N PRO A 217 17.41 8.77 -11.77
CA PRO A 217 17.05 10.15 -12.01
C PRO A 217 17.59 10.67 -13.34
N LYS A 218 16.81 11.53 -13.97
CA LYS A 218 17.20 12.33 -15.13
C LYS A 218 17.09 13.82 -14.82
N ASN A 219 17.89 14.63 -15.49
CA ASN A 219 17.70 16.08 -15.51
C ASN A 219 16.67 16.51 -16.57
N LYS A 220 16.36 17.80 -16.63
CA LYS A 220 15.40 18.39 -17.57
C LYS A 220 15.84 18.36 -19.04
N LYS A 221 17.08 17.99 -19.33
CA LYS A 221 17.59 17.76 -20.69
C LYS A 221 17.39 16.30 -21.13
N GLY A 222 16.95 15.42 -20.23
CA GLY A 222 16.79 13.99 -20.50
C GLY A 222 18.05 13.16 -20.26
N GLU A 223 19.10 13.74 -19.69
CA GLU A 223 20.36 13.07 -19.39
C GLU A 223 20.25 12.36 -18.03
N TRP A 224 20.76 11.12 -17.94
CA TRP A 224 20.88 10.40 -16.67
C TRP A 224 21.85 11.14 -15.73
N MET A 225 21.54 11.18 -14.44
CA MET A 225 22.48 11.77 -13.48
C MET A 225 23.59 10.78 -13.12
N GLU A 226 24.83 11.26 -13.19
CA GLU A 226 26.02 10.49 -12.85
C GLU A 226 26.89 11.24 -11.82
N PRO A 227 27.58 10.52 -10.91
CA PRO A 227 27.55 9.06 -10.73
C PRO A 227 26.24 8.56 -10.11
N PHE A 228 25.87 7.31 -10.42
CA PHE A 228 24.70 6.64 -9.84
C PHE A 228 25.11 5.43 -9.01
N ASP A 229 24.68 5.39 -7.76
CA ASP A 229 24.83 4.26 -6.84
C ASP A 229 23.44 3.79 -6.36
N PRO A 230 23.01 2.56 -6.71
CA PRO A 230 21.69 2.06 -6.32
C PRO A 230 21.54 1.78 -4.82
N TYR A 231 22.64 1.75 -4.06
CA TYR A 231 22.65 1.52 -2.62
C TYR A 231 22.59 2.82 -1.81
N LYS A 232 22.84 3.97 -2.45
CA LYS A 232 22.83 5.27 -1.78
C LYS A 232 21.42 5.61 -1.28
N TYR A 233 21.30 5.90 0.01
CA TYR A 233 20.06 6.32 0.62
C TYR A 233 19.76 7.78 0.29
N GLY A 234 18.51 8.04 -0.06
CA GLY A 234 17.97 9.39 -0.07
C GLY A 234 17.25 9.73 1.24
N ALA A 235 16.77 10.96 1.29
CA ALA A 235 16.09 11.56 2.42
C ALA A 235 14.95 12.46 1.90
N ASN A 236 14.39 13.29 2.78
CA ASN A 236 13.29 14.21 2.47
C ASN A 236 13.80 15.47 1.76
N GLY A 237 14.25 15.29 0.51
CA GLY A 237 14.78 16.34 -0.37
C GLY A 237 16.31 16.34 -0.50
N GLY A 238 16.80 16.82 -1.66
CA GLY A 238 18.22 16.81 -2.03
C GLY A 238 18.70 15.49 -2.64
N TYR A 239 17.81 14.51 -2.78
CA TYR A 239 18.08 13.17 -3.30
C TYR A 239 16.90 12.70 -4.16
N PRO A 240 17.13 11.81 -5.15
CA PRO A 240 16.08 11.30 -6.03
C PRO A 240 15.13 10.27 -5.39
N PHE A 241 15.49 9.72 -4.23
CA PHE A 241 14.71 8.71 -3.52
C PHE A 241 14.27 9.22 -2.14
N THR A 242 13.03 8.92 -1.75
CA THR A 242 12.45 9.31 -0.46
C THR A 242 12.68 8.21 0.58
N GLU A 243 13.47 8.49 1.60
CA GLU A 243 13.76 7.59 2.74
C GLU A 243 14.21 6.16 2.39
N GLY A 244 14.81 6.01 1.22
CA GLY A 244 15.22 4.72 0.70
C GLY A 244 16.22 4.87 -0.42
N ASN A 245 16.52 3.76 -1.08
CA ASN A 245 17.47 3.71 -2.20
C ASN A 245 16.82 3.12 -3.46
N ALA A 246 17.59 3.05 -4.56
CA ALA A 246 17.09 2.53 -5.83
C ALA A 246 16.71 1.04 -5.77
N TRP A 247 17.34 0.26 -4.89
CA TRP A 247 16.97 -1.13 -4.67
C TRP A 247 15.57 -1.29 -4.10
N GLN A 248 15.19 -0.44 -3.14
CA GLN A 248 13.87 -0.48 -2.51
C GLN A 248 12.79 0.07 -3.45
N TYR A 249 13.03 1.21 -4.10
CA TYR A 249 12.06 1.82 -5.02
C TYR A 249 11.93 1.08 -6.36
N PHE A 250 12.89 0.23 -6.75
CA PHE A 250 12.80 -0.56 -7.99
C PHE A 250 11.48 -1.32 -8.13
N TRP A 251 10.90 -1.75 -7.01
CA TRP A 251 9.73 -2.61 -6.97
C TRP A 251 8.40 -1.85 -7.08
N TYR A 252 8.41 -0.51 -7.05
CA TYR A 252 7.20 0.29 -6.91
C TYR A 252 6.50 0.57 -8.25
N VAL A 253 6.01 -0.50 -8.89
CA VAL A 253 5.08 -0.43 -10.04
C VAL A 253 3.86 -1.35 -9.80
N PRO A 254 3.14 -1.21 -8.67
CA PRO A 254 2.06 -2.11 -8.28
C PRO A 254 0.88 -2.09 -9.28
N GLN A 255 0.71 -1.02 -10.04
CA GLN A 255 -0.28 -0.92 -11.12
C GLN A 255 0.03 -1.84 -12.31
N ASN A 256 1.29 -2.22 -12.54
CA ASN A 256 1.69 -2.97 -13.72
C ASN A 256 2.91 -3.88 -13.50
N ILE A 257 2.81 -4.78 -12.53
CA ILE A 257 3.84 -5.80 -12.25
C ILE A 257 4.23 -6.62 -13.49
N PRO A 258 3.31 -7.06 -14.38
CA PRO A 258 3.70 -7.79 -15.60
C PRO A 258 4.67 -7.00 -16.48
N ASP A 259 4.53 -5.68 -16.53
CA ASP A 259 5.45 -4.85 -17.29
C ASP A 259 6.80 -4.67 -16.58
N LEU A 260 6.82 -4.49 -15.26
CA LEU A 260 8.08 -4.47 -14.50
C LEU A 260 8.86 -5.78 -14.67
N ILE A 261 8.17 -6.92 -14.68
CA ILE A 261 8.76 -8.23 -15.04
C ILE A 261 9.37 -8.19 -16.44
N SER A 262 8.63 -7.66 -17.42
CA SER A 262 9.12 -7.53 -18.81
C SER A 262 10.37 -6.66 -18.90
N LEU A 263 10.36 -5.47 -18.28
CA LEU A 263 11.50 -4.55 -18.21
C LEU A 263 12.73 -5.18 -17.58
N THR A 264 12.55 -6.04 -16.58
CA THR A 264 13.66 -6.73 -15.90
C THR A 264 14.30 -7.82 -16.75
N GLY A 265 13.52 -8.40 -17.69
CA GLY A 265 13.95 -9.52 -18.55
C GLY A 265 13.15 -10.81 -18.36
N GLY A 266 11.89 -10.72 -17.94
CA GLY A 266 11.00 -11.85 -17.69
C GLY A 266 11.13 -12.45 -16.29
N ASN A 267 10.27 -13.43 -15.97
CA ASN A 267 10.12 -13.97 -14.62
C ASN A 267 11.45 -14.39 -13.98
N LYS A 268 12.33 -15.09 -14.71
CA LYS A 268 13.62 -15.56 -14.18
C LYS A 268 14.55 -14.42 -13.78
N ALA A 269 14.64 -13.37 -14.60
CA ALA A 269 15.48 -12.21 -14.28
C ALA A 269 14.89 -11.42 -13.11
N PHE A 270 13.56 -11.32 -13.07
CA PHE A 270 12.85 -10.66 -11.98
C PHE A 270 13.04 -11.38 -10.64
N THR A 271 12.86 -12.71 -10.59
CA THR A 271 13.08 -13.48 -9.35
C THR A 271 14.55 -13.53 -8.94
N ALA A 272 15.49 -13.54 -9.88
CA ALA A 272 16.92 -13.41 -9.57
C ALA A 272 17.28 -12.03 -8.98
N LYS A 273 16.66 -10.95 -9.46
CA LYS A 273 16.85 -9.61 -8.90
C LYS A 273 16.22 -9.50 -7.50
N LEU A 274 15.06 -10.13 -7.27
CA LEU A 274 14.49 -10.27 -5.92
C LEU A 274 15.39 -11.10 -4.99
N ASP A 275 15.96 -12.21 -5.48
CA ASP A 275 16.89 -13.04 -4.70
C ASP A 275 18.09 -12.19 -4.26
N THR A 276 18.63 -11.37 -5.17
CA THR A 276 19.71 -10.42 -4.85
C THR A 276 19.26 -9.41 -3.80
N PHE A 277 18.09 -8.79 -3.99
CA PHE A 277 17.53 -7.81 -3.07
C PHE A 277 17.39 -8.35 -1.64
N PHE A 278 16.94 -9.59 -1.47
CA PHE A 278 16.79 -10.23 -0.16
C PHE A 278 18.07 -10.85 0.42
N THR A 279 19.21 -10.80 -0.27
CA THR A 279 20.45 -11.48 0.17
C THR A 279 21.71 -10.60 0.16
N VAL A 280 21.71 -9.48 -0.57
CA VAL A 280 22.87 -8.59 -0.62
C VAL A 280 22.94 -7.71 0.63
N ASN A 281 24.03 -7.87 1.40
CA ASN A 281 24.25 -7.18 2.68
C ASN A 281 25.12 -5.92 2.54
N HIS A 282 25.26 -5.38 1.33
CA HIS A 282 26.02 -4.15 1.13
C HIS A 282 25.22 -2.95 1.67
N GLN A 283 25.83 -2.15 2.56
CA GLN A 283 25.29 -0.87 2.99
C GLN A 283 26.27 0.22 2.55
N SER A 284 25.75 1.33 2.00
CA SER A 284 26.56 2.46 1.52
C SER A 284 27.29 3.20 2.65
N GLY A 285 26.94 2.92 3.91
CA GLY A 285 27.44 3.62 5.11
C GLY A 285 26.66 4.90 5.45
N GLU A 286 25.82 5.38 4.53
CA GLU A 286 24.79 6.39 4.81
C GLU A 286 23.55 5.67 5.37
N LEU A 287 23.17 5.97 6.62
CA LEU A 287 21.99 5.40 7.27
C LEU A 287 20.83 6.39 7.15
N ASN A 288 19.65 5.87 6.81
CA ASN A 288 18.38 6.54 7.02
C ASN A 288 17.77 5.96 8.29
N ASP A 289 17.44 6.79 9.28
CA ASP A 289 16.98 6.35 10.60
C ASP A 289 15.64 5.59 10.56
N ASN A 290 14.85 5.75 9.50
CA ASN A 290 13.55 5.06 9.33
C ASN A 290 13.70 3.71 8.61
N ALA A 291 14.73 3.53 7.77
CA ALA A 291 14.98 2.25 7.11
C ALA A 291 15.75 1.29 8.03
N SER A 292 15.02 0.40 8.71
CA SER A 292 15.57 -0.52 9.71
C SER A 292 15.11 -1.98 9.52
N ASP A 293 15.77 -2.88 10.27
CA ASP A 293 15.55 -4.33 10.29
C ASP A 293 15.59 -5.00 8.91
N PHE A 294 16.83 -5.19 8.47
CA PHE A 294 17.19 -5.58 7.12
C PHE A 294 17.17 -7.09 6.88
N VAL A 295 16.61 -7.47 5.72
CA VAL A 295 16.80 -8.78 5.08
C VAL A 295 17.45 -8.55 3.72
N GLY A 296 18.78 -8.43 3.69
CA GLY A 296 19.50 -7.88 2.54
C GLY A 296 19.25 -6.37 2.41
N GLN A 297 18.66 -5.94 1.29
CA GLN A 297 18.20 -4.55 1.06
C GLN A 297 16.74 -4.30 1.44
N TYR A 298 15.96 -5.37 1.68
CA TYR A 298 14.61 -5.23 2.22
C TYR A 298 14.71 -4.63 3.63
N ALA A 299 14.13 -3.45 3.84
CA ALA A 299 14.00 -2.84 5.16
C ALA A 299 12.53 -2.90 5.55
N HIS A 300 12.20 -3.58 6.65
CA HIS A 300 10.79 -3.68 7.04
C HIS A 300 10.29 -2.43 7.75
N GLY A 301 11.19 -1.71 8.44
CA GLY A 301 10.84 -0.50 9.19
C GLY A 301 10.39 0.68 8.35
N ASN A 302 10.39 0.57 7.01
CA ASN A 302 9.91 1.59 6.09
C ASN A 302 9.07 0.98 4.94
N GLU A 303 8.01 1.67 4.58
CA GLU A 303 6.88 1.26 3.76
C GLU A 303 7.16 0.95 2.27
N PRO A 304 8.17 1.53 1.59
CA PRO A 304 8.44 1.23 0.17
C PRO A 304 8.72 -0.25 -0.10
N SER A 305 9.16 -1.00 0.92
CA SER A 305 9.48 -2.43 0.80
C SER A 305 8.30 -3.36 1.09
N HIS A 306 7.21 -2.88 1.70
CA HIS A 306 6.18 -3.74 2.32
C HIS A 306 5.50 -4.72 1.36
N HIS A 307 5.33 -4.37 0.09
CA HIS A 307 4.71 -5.24 -0.92
C HIS A 307 5.69 -6.25 -1.55
N VAL A 308 7.00 -6.08 -1.36
CA VAL A 308 8.04 -6.71 -2.19
C VAL A 308 8.12 -8.23 -1.99
N ALA A 309 7.93 -8.73 -0.76
CA ALA A 309 7.96 -10.17 -0.49
C ALA A 309 6.89 -10.95 -1.28
N TYR A 310 5.76 -10.30 -1.58
CA TYR A 310 4.65 -10.88 -2.33
C TYR A 310 4.89 -10.91 -3.85
N LEU A 311 5.93 -10.24 -4.36
CA LEU A 311 6.21 -10.17 -5.79
C LEU A 311 6.75 -11.50 -6.37
N TYR A 312 7.31 -12.39 -5.55
CA TYR A 312 7.64 -13.75 -6.03
C TYR A 312 6.39 -14.52 -6.47
N ALA A 313 5.28 -14.43 -5.74
CA ALA A 313 4.01 -15.04 -6.12
C ALA A 313 3.47 -14.47 -7.45
N CYS A 314 3.71 -13.19 -7.72
CA CYS A 314 3.39 -12.54 -8.99
C CYS A 314 4.29 -13.02 -10.15
N ALA A 315 5.53 -13.43 -9.85
CA ALA A 315 6.51 -13.90 -10.84
C ALA A 315 6.56 -15.44 -10.98
N GLY A 316 5.66 -16.17 -10.32
CA GLY A 316 5.52 -17.63 -10.46
C GLY A 316 6.35 -18.45 -9.47
N GLU A 317 6.90 -17.84 -8.42
CA GLU A 317 7.63 -18.55 -7.35
C GLU A 317 6.99 -18.34 -5.95
N PRO A 318 5.70 -18.67 -5.76
CA PRO A 318 4.96 -18.36 -4.53
C PRO A 318 5.57 -18.95 -3.25
N TRP A 319 6.34 -20.03 -3.34
CA TRP A 319 7.05 -20.59 -2.19
C TRP A 319 8.13 -19.65 -1.63
N LYS A 320 8.71 -18.76 -2.45
CA LYS A 320 9.64 -17.73 -1.96
C LYS A 320 8.90 -16.61 -1.23
N THR A 321 7.70 -16.22 -1.70
CA THR A 321 6.83 -15.33 -0.93
C THR A 321 6.52 -15.94 0.44
N GLN A 322 6.11 -17.20 0.50
CA GLN A 322 5.82 -17.91 1.75
C GLN A 322 7.03 -17.91 2.70
N LYS A 323 8.24 -18.18 2.17
CA LYS A 323 9.49 -18.15 2.93
C LYS A 323 9.76 -16.77 3.55
N TYR A 324 9.75 -15.71 2.74
CA TYR A 324 10.11 -14.38 3.22
C TYR A 324 9.04 -13.76 4.12
N VAL A 325 7.74 -13.94 3.81
CA VAL A 325 6.66 -13.49 4.68
C VAL A 325 6.72 -14.19 6.04
N ALA A 326 6.93 -15.51 6.08
CA ALA A 326 7.10 -16.22 7.35
C ALA A 326 8.32 -15.72 8.14
N HIS A 327 9.44 -15.45 7.47
CA HIS A 327 10.64 -14.91 8.11
C HIS A 327 10.36 -13.54 8.74
N ILE A 328 9.79 -12.60 7.96
CA ILE A 328 9.45 -11.26 8.44
C ILE A 328 8.48 -11.33 9.64
N MET A 329 7.40 -12.10 9.53
CA MET A 329 6.38 -12.23 10.58
C MET A 329 6.93 -12.82 11.90
N ASN A 330 7.94 -13.70 11.83
CA ASN A 330 8.50 -14.37 13.00
C ASN A 330 9.68 -13.63 13.62
N GLU A 331 10.48 -12.93 12.82
CA GLU A 331 11.73 -12.30 13.28
C GLU A 331 11.58 -10.80 13.51
N LEU A 332 10.69 -10.12 12.80
CA LEU A 332 10.57 -8.65 12.79
C LEU A 332 9.35 -8.11 13.56
N TYR A 333 8.62 -9.01 14.23
CA TYR A 333 7.54 -8.67 15.15
C TYR A 333 7.67 -9.46 16.44
N ASN A 334 7.49 -8.80 17.57
CA ASN A 334 7.55 -9.43 18.89
C ASN A 334 6.64 -8.71 19.89
N ASP A 335 6.55 -9.23 21.12
CA ASP A 335 5.65 -8.72 22.16
C ASP A 335 6.33 -7.87 23.24
N SER A 336 7.55 -7.41 22.96
CA SER A 336 8.33 -6.48 23.79
C SER A 336 8.01 -5.01 23.45
N SER A 337 8.70 -4.08 24.13
CA SER A 337 8.58 -2.64 23.84
C SER A 337 9.11 -2.25 22.45
N SER A 338 10.05 -3.03 21.89
CA SER A 338 10.56 -2.87 20.52
C SER A 338 9.88 -3.89 19.61
N GLY A 339 8.54 -3.91 19.66
CA GLY A 339 7.71 -4.94 19.02
C GLY A 339 7.63 -4.88 17.50
N TYR A 340 8.09 -3.78 16.90
CA TYR A 340 8.06 -3.50 15.46
C TYR A 340 9.44 -3.15 14.95
N ALA A 341 9.63 -3.34 13.65
CA ALA A 341 10.88 -3.06 12.95
C ALA A 341 11.18 -1.57 12.72
N GLY A 342 10.21 -0.69 12.93
CA GLY A 342 10.29 0.75 12.70
C GLY A 342 9.13 1.47 13.40
N ASN A 343 8.81 2.68 12.94
CA ASN A 343 7.60 3.37 13.37
C ASN A 343 6.36 2.55 12.96
N ASP A 344 5.27 2.65 13.72
CA ASP A 344 4.03 1.95 13.36
C ASP A 344 3.20 2.71 12.31
N ASP A 345 3.59 3.96 12.02
CA ASP A 345 3.06 4.85 10.97
C ASP A 345 1.54 4.80 10.83
N CYS A 346 0.91 5.24 11.92
CA CYS A 346 -0.54 5.26 12.08
C CYS A 346 -1.23 3.90 11.91
N GLY A 347 -0.52 2.81 12.24
CA GLY A 347 -1.03 1.45 12.17
C GLY A 347 -0.76 0.75 10.85
N GLU A 348 0.09 1.29 9.96
CA GLU A 348 0.47 0.64 8.70
C GLU A 348 1.28 -0.63 8.95
N MET A 349 2.35 -0.58 9.76
CA MET A 349 3.13 -1.77 10.14
C MET A 349 2.26 -2.82 10.84
N SER A 350 1.34 -2.38 11.68
CA SER A 350 0.34 -3.24 12.31
C SER A 350 -0.65 -3.84 11.30
N ALA A 351 -1.10 -3.07 10.31
CA ALA A 351 -1.98 -3.57 9.25
C ALA A 351 -1.28 -4.60 8.35
N TRP A 352 0.01 -4.39 8.07
CA TRP A 352 0.85 -5.38 7.40
C TRP A 352 0.86 -6.71 8.16
N TYR A 353 1.10 -6.67 9.48
CA TYR A 353 1.05 -7.87 10.32
C TYR A 353 -0.32 -8.55 10.30
N VAL A 354 -1.41 -7.78 10.39
CA VAL A 354 -2.79 -8.34 10.36
C VAL A 354 -3.03 -9.07 9.03
N PHE A 355 -2.69 -8.46 7.89
CA PHE A 355 -2.81 -9.10 6.58
C PHE A 355 -1.90 -10.33 6.45
N GLY A 356 -0.63 -10.21 6.84
CA GLY A 356 0.34 -11.30 6.85
C GLY A 356 -0.14 -12.50 7.68
N ALA A 357 -0.68 -12.25 8.87
CA ALA A 357 -1.21 -13.29 9.75
C ALA A 357 -2.43 -14.02 9.15
N LEU A 358 -3.32 -13.28 8.46
CA LEU A 358 -4.45 -13.81 7.71
C LEU A 358 -4.01 -14.59 6.46
N GLY A 359 -2.80 -14.33 5.95
CA GLY A 359 -2.17 -15.06 4.86
C GLY A 359 -2.29 -14.43 3.49
N PHE A 360 -2.65 -13.15 3.38
CA PHE A 360 -2.73 -12.44 2.10
C PHE A 360 -2.51 -10.93 2.28
N TYR A 361 -2.06 -10.23 1.23
CA TYR A 361 -1.70 -8.80 1.31
C TYR A 361 -2.10 -8.01 0.04
N PRO A 362 -2.59 -6.76 0.17
CA PRO A 362 -2.97 -5.91 -0.96
C PRO A 362 -1.75 -5.27 -1.67
N VAL A 363 -1.00 -6.03 -2.46
CA VAL A 363 0.16 -5.50 -3.22
C VAL A 363 -0.19 -4.29 -4.09
N ASN A 364 -1.39 -4.31 -4.69
CA ASN A 364 -1.99 -3.12 -5.29
C ASN A 364 -3.28 -2.83 -4.50
N PRO A 365 -3.30 -1.75 -3.69
CA PRO A 365 -4.38 -1.51 -2.73
C PRO A 365 -5.74 -1.22 -3.37
N VAL A 366 -5.76 -0.85 -4.65
CA VAL A 366 -6.97 -0.46 -5.40
C VAL A 366 -7.46 -1.57 -6.33
N SER A 367 -6.66 -2.62 -6.54
CA SER A 367 -6.99 -3.70 -7.50
C SER A 367 -8.14 -4.62 -7.07
N GLY A 368 -8.56 -4.55 -5.80
CA GLY A 368 -9.50 -5.49 -5.19
C GLY A 368 -8.96 -6.93 -5.11
N LYS A 369 -7.63 -7.13 -5.21
CA LYS A 369 -6.96 -8.42 -5.09
C LYS A 369 -5.96 -8.40 -3.94
N TYR A 370 -5.95 -9.46 -3.14
CA TYR A 370 -4.98 -9.70 -2.08
C TYR A 370 -4.10 -10.88 -2.48
N ILE A 371 -2.80 -10.66 -2.63
CA ILE A 371 -1.82 -11.68 -3.02
C ILE A 371 -1.60 -12.62 -1.85
N ILE A 372 -1.70 -13.92 -2.10
CA ILE A 372 -1.56 -14.95 -1.07
C ILE A 372 -0.09 -15.06 -0.66
N GLY A 373 0.15 -14.94 0.64
CA GLY A 373 1.44 -15.16 1.28
C GLY A 373 1.49 -16.54 1.94
N THR A 374 1.58 -16.56 3.26
CA THR A 374 1.41 -17.75 4.09
C THR A 374 0.63 -17.40 5.36
N PRO A 375 -0.48 -18.09 5.68
CA PRO A 375 -1.22 -17.83 6.91
C PRO A 375 -0.38 -18.21 8.14
N MET A 376 -0.34 -17.35 9.14
CA MET A 376 0.41 -17.60 10.39
C MET A 376 -0.45 -18.23 11.49
N LEU A 377 -1.77 -18.12 11.36
CA LEU A 377 -2.76 -18.60 12.33
C LEU A 377 -3.36 -19.94 11.89
N GLU A 378 -3.78 -20.76 12.85
CA GLU A 378 -4.46 -22.03 12.56
C GLU A 378 -5.86 -21.80 11.99
N GLU A 379 -6.56 -20.81 12.54
CA GLU A 379 -7.87 -20.36 12.06
C GLU A 379 -8.03 -18.85 12.31
N ALA A 380 -8.67 -18.16 11.37
CA ALA A 380 -9.11 -16.78 11.54
C ALA A 380 -10.50 -16.59 10.94
N VAL A 381 -11.39 -15.91 11.66
CA VAL A 381 -12.77 -15.64 11.22
C VAL A 381 -12.96 -14.13 11.18
N ILE A 382 -13.08 -13.58 9.98
CA ILE A 382 -13.40 -12.18 9.74
C ILE A 382 -14.92 -12.02 9.82
N GLN A 383 -15.38 -11.15 10.71
CA GLN A 383 -16.78 -10.76 10.82
C GLN A 383 -17.08 -9.70 9.77
N LEU A 384 -18.05 -9.95 8.90
CA LEU A 384 -18.41 -9.09 7.78
C LEU A 384 -19.80 -8.45 8.01
N PRO A 385 -20.19 -7.46 7.19
CA PRO A 385 -21.56 -6.95 7.17
C PRO A 385 -22.61 -8.06 6.97
N ASP A 386 -23.84 -7.75 7.35
CA ASP A 386 -25.01 -8.63 7.23
C ASP A 386 -24.90 -9.98 7.97
N GLY A 387 -24.04 -10.05 9.00
CA GLY A 387 -23.81 -11.26 9.78
C GLY A 387 -23.05 -12.36 9.04
N LYS A 388 -22.46 -12.04 7.88
CA LYS A 388 -21.59 -12.98 7.14
C LYS A 388 -20.24 -13.13 7.84
N THR A 389 -19.57 -14.22 7.54
CA THR A 389 -18.20 -14.47 7.98
C THR A 389 -17.34 -14.97 6.84
N PHE A 390 -16.08 -14.59 6.84
CA PHE A 390 -15.06 -15.22 6.01
C PHE A 390 -14.05 -15.93 6.91
N THR A 391 -13.97 -17.25 6.78
CA THR A 391 -13.13 -18.11 7.61
C THR A 391 -11.91 -18.56 6.83
N ILE A 392 -10.74 -18.40 7.43
CA ILE A 392 -9.46 -18.87 6.94
C ILE A 392 -9.03 -20.03 7.83
N LYS A 393 -8.72 -21.18 7.25
CA LYS A 393 -8.24 -22.37 7.98
C LYS A 393 -6.91 -22.82 7.44
N ALA A 394 -5.90 -22.91 8.29
CA ALA A 394 -4.57 -23.40 7.95
C ALA A 394 -4.00 -24.26 9.09
N PRO A 395 -4.67 -25.36 9.46
CA PRO A 395 -4.17 -26.24 10.51
C PRO A 395 -2.80 -26.80 10.11
N ARG A 396 -1.89 -26.82 11.07
CA ARG A 396 -0.52 -27.32 10.92
C ARG A 396 -0.21 -28.31 12.02
N LYS A 397 0.57 -29.34 11.69
CA LYS A 397 1.05 -30.36 12.64
C LYS A 397 2.29 -29.88 13.36
N GLU A 398 3.14 -29.16 12.66
CA GLU A 398 4.43 -28.67 13.13
C GLU A 398 4.55 -27.17 12.84
N HIS A 399 5.25 -26.43 13.70
CA HIS A 399 5.41 -24.98 13.56
C HIS A 399 6.15 -24.55 12.29
N ASN A 400 6.96 -25.44 11.68
CA ASN A 400 7.71 -25.16 10.46
C ASN A 400 6.91 -25.36 9.16
N GLU A 401 5.62 -25.73 9.22
CA GLU A 401 4.75 -25.87 8.05
C GLU A 401 4.29 -24.50 7.52
N ILE A 402 5.22 -23.80 6.86
CA ILE A 402 5.03 -22.46 6.30
C ILE A 402 4.63 -22.47 4.82
N TYR A 403 4.75 -23.60 4.13
CA TYR A 403 4.47 -23.67 2.69
C TYR A 403 3.06 -24.18 2.41
N ILE A 404 2.45 -23.66 1.35
CA ILE A 404 1.10 -24.05 0.92
C ILE A 404 1.21 -25.19 -0.10
N ARG A 405 0.62 -26.34 0.22
CA ARG A 405 0.49 -27.49 -0.69
C ARG A 405 -0.71 -27.35 -1.63
N SER A 406 -1.85 -26.90 -1.10
CA SER A 406 -3.08 -26.71 -1.87
C SER A 406 -4.06 -25.82 -1.13
N MET A 407 -4.98 -25.22 -1.87
CA MET A 407 -6.05 -24.39 -1.33
C MET A 407 -7.42 -24.82 -1.81
N LYS A 408 -8.45 -24.59 -0.99
CA LYS A 408 -9.85 -24.69 -1.37
C LYS A 408 -10.60 -23.42 -0.97
N LEU A 409 -11.41 -22.89 -1.88
CA LEU A 409 -12.36 -21.82 -1.58
C LEU A 409 -13.77 -22.41 -1.66
N ASN A 410 -14.51 -22.37 -0.55
CA ASN A 410 -15.85 -22.92 -0.44
C ASN A 410 -15.93 -24.39 -0.90
N GLY A 411 -14.95 -25.19 -0.45
CA GLY A 411 -14.82 -26.62 -0.78
C GLY A 411 -14.28 -26.92 -2.18
N LYS A 412 -14.14 -25.93 -3.07
CA LYS A 412 -13.65 -26.11 -4.44
C LYS A 412 -12.15 -25.83 -4.52
N LYS A 413 -11.43 -26.63 -5.31
CA LYS A 413 -9.98 -26.44 -5.57
C LYS A 413 -9.72 -25.00 -6.04
N TYR A 414 -8.76 -24.33 -5.39
CA TYR A 414 -8.37 -22.96 -5.70
C TYR A 414 -6.88 -22.92 -6.08
N THR A 415 -6.55 -22.30 -7.21
CA THR A 415 -5.19 -22.32 -7.79
C THR A 415 -4.64 -20.94 -8.09
N LYS A 416 -5.39 -19.87 -7.80
CA LYS A 416 -4.91 -18.50 -7.99
C LYS A 416 -4.00 -18.13 -6.82
N ASN A 417 -2.96 -17.34 -7.09
CA ASN A 417 -2.06 -16.77 -6.07
C ASN A 417 -2.60 -15.48 -5.44
N TYR A 418 -3.89 -15.20 -5.62
CA TYR A 418 -4.58 -14.07 -5.00
C TYR A 418 -5.99 -14.47 -4.64
N ILE A 419 -6.59 -13.80 -3.67
CA ILE A 419 -8.04 -13.81 -3.39
C ILE A 419 -8.62 -12.42 -3.68
N THR A 420 -9.86 -12.32 -4.14
CA THR A 420 -10.48 -11.02 -4.40
C THR A 420 -11.22 -10.47 -3.18
N HIS A 421 -11.40 -9.16 -3.12
CA HIS A 421 -12.26 -8.52 -2.13
C HIS A 421 -13.68 -9.08 -2.15
N GLN A 422 -14.23 -9.34 -3.34
CA GLN A 422 -15.56 -9.94 -3.46
C GLN A 422 -15.60 -11.38 -2.93
N ASP A 423 -14.56 -12.19 -3.13
CA ASP A 423 -14.47 -13.54 -2.56
C ASP A 423 -14.55 -13.50 -1.02
N ILE A 424 -13.92 -12.50 -0.39
CA ILE A 424 -13.96 -12.29 1.06
C ILE A 424 -15.34 -11.77 1.48
N MET A 425 -15.83 -10.68 0.87
CA MET A 425 -17.08 -10.00 1.26
C MET A 425 -18.35 -10.83 1.03
N ASN A 426 -18.30 -11.82 0.13
CA ASN A 426 -19.37 -12.80 -0.04
C ASN A 426 -19.51 -13.75 1.16
N GLY A 427 -18.50 -13.81 2.03
CA GLY A 427 -18.37 -14.81 3.08
C GLY A 427 -18.05 -16.20 2.53
N GLY A 428 -17.70 -17.11 3.43
CA GLY A 428 -17.31 -18.47 3.10
C GLY A 428 -16.05 -18.91 3.80
N THR A 429 -15.37 -19.91 3.23
CA THR A 429 -14.17 -20.52 3.83
C THR A 429 -13.06 -20.69 2.81
N LEU A 430 -11.87 -20.18 3.14
CA LEU A 430 -10.61 -20.48 2.46
C LEU A 430 -9.78 -21.44 3.32
N GLU A 431 -9.54 -22.64 2.81
CA GLU A 431 -8.82 -23.70 3.50
C GLU A 431 -7.47 -23.93 2.83
N PHE A 432 -6.42 -23.95 3.64
CA PHE A 432 -5.04 -24.21 3.26
C PHE A 432 -4.60 -25.58 3.78
N VAL A 433 -3.90 -26.33 2.93
CA VAL A 433 -3.13 -27.50 3.37
C VAL A 433 -1.67 -27.06 3.45
N MET A 434 -1.13 -27.01 4.67
CA MET A 434 0.24 -26.58 4.93
C MET A 434 1.23 -27.76 4.81
N THR A 435 2.50 -27.45 4.59
CA THR A 435 3.61 -28.42 4.50
C THR A 435 4.94 -27.76 4.87
N ALA A 436 5.89 -28.54 5.39
CA ALA A 436 7.23 -28.07 5.75
C ALA A 436 8.18 -27.92 4.56
N SER A 437 7.85 -28.53 3.41
CA SER A 437 8.64 -28.45 2.18
C SER A 437 7.86 -27.75 1.07
N PRO A 438 8.53 -26.91 0.25
CA PRO A 438 7.87 -26.15 -0.80
C PRO A 438 7.29 -27.06 -1.89
N GLY A 439 6.05 -26.79 -2.30
CA GLY A 439 5.54 -27.23 -3.60
C GLY A 439 6.02 -26.27 -4.67
N LYS A 440 6.75 -26.76 -5.67
CA LYS A 440 7.14 -25.98 -6.85
C LYS A 440 5.99 -25.87 -7.84
#